data_AF-A0A4Q4GVL3-F1
#
_entry.id   AF-A0A4Q4GVL3-F1
#
_cell.length_a   1.000
_cell.length_b   1.000
_cell.length_c   1.000
_cell.angle_alpha   90.00
_cell.angle_beta   90.00
_cell.angle_gamma   90.00
#
_symmetry.space_group_name_H-M   'P 1'
#
loop_
_entity.id
_entity.type
_entity.pdbx_description
1 polymer ?
#
loop_
_entity_poly.entity_id
_entity_poly.type
_entity_poly.pdbx_seq_one_letter_code
_entity_poly.pdbx_strand_id
1 'polypeptide(L)'
;MKKNIVSVFFILPFISVFAQAQTFKLIGVGQDYEEPLYSGEAILIGQYSRNYEDYTVMGIENPVCFNLSLKQLKAAPSPVSANFCFKNSREAHKILNLPINGKKGCLYEGNAKIKIKNFSLYSSIDPSVLDITYLVSASEVSKPKITCD
;
A
#
# COMPACT_ATOMS: atom_id res chain seq x y z
N MET A 1 -14.57 -69.18 -6.76
CA MET A 1 -13.62 -68.09 -7.04
C MET A 1 -14.39 -66.79 -7.23
N LYS A 2 -14.30 -65.84 -6.29
CA LYS A 2 -14.93 -64.52 -6.37
C LYS A 2 -13.82 -63.47 -6.51
N LYS A 3 -13.77 -62.80 -7.66
CA LYS A 3 -12.92 -61.62 -7.92
C LYS A 3 -13.59 -60.42 -7.24
N ASN A 4 -12.88 -59.73 -6.35
CA ASN A 4 -13.23 -58.39 -5.94
C ASN A 4 -11.98 -57.51 -6.05
N ILE A 5 -12.11 -56.52 -6.93
CA ILE A 5 -11.16 -55.45 -7.24
C ILE A 5 -11.11 -54.53 -6.01
N VAL A 6 -9.92 -54.22 -5.50
CA VAL A 6 -9.73 -53.18 -4.48
C VAL A 6 -8.91 -52.05 -5.10
N SER A 7 -9.54 -50.89 -5.14
CA SER A 7 -9.10 -49.64 -5.75
C SER A 7 -7.79 -49.10 -5.15
N VAL A 8 -6.91 -48.64 -6.04
CA VAL A 8 -5.75 -47.81 -5.73
C VAL A 8 -6.22 -46.40 -5.42
N PHE A 9 -6.07 -45.96 -4.16
CA PHE A 9 -6.25 -44.56 -3.77
C PHE A 9 -4.97 -43.78 -4.12
N PHE A 10 -4.99 -43.07 -5.25
CA PHE A 10 -4.02 -42.03 -5.58
C PHE A 10 -4.39 -40.77 -4.79
N ILE A 11 -3.69 -40.50 -3.69
CA ILE A 11 -3.84 -39.23 -2.96
C ILE A 11 -2.93 -38.21 -3.64
N LEU A 12 -3.56 -37.17 -4.20
CA LEU A 12 -2.95 -36.10 -4.99
C LEU A 12 -1.80 -35.38 -4.24
N PRO A 13 -0.79 -34.86 -4.95
CA PRO A 13 0.23 -34.03 -4.33
C PRO A 13 -0.41 -32.71 -3.91
N PHE A 14 -0.16 -32.30 -2.66
CA PHE A 14 -0.36 -30.94 -2.21
C PHE A 14 0.48 -30.03 -3.10
N ILE A 15 -0.16 -29.39 -4.09
CA ILE A 15 0.45 -28.33 -4.87
C ILE A 15 0.64 -27.17 -3.88
N SER A 16 1.85 -27.06 -3.35
CA SER A 16 2.31 -25.88 -2.63
C SER A 16 2.10 -24.69 -3.55
N VAL A 17 1.11 -23.86 -3.23
CA VAL A 17 0.90 -22.57 -3.89
C VAL A 17 2.15 -21.75 -3.59
N PHE A 18 3.06 -21.68 -4.55
CA PHE A 18 4.16 -20.74 -4.51
C PHE A 18 3.53 -19.35 -4.34
N ALA A 19 3.78 -18.73 -3.19
CA ALA A 19 3.48 -17.33 -2.97
C ALA A 19 4.27 -16.55 -4.02
N GLN A 20 3.62 -16.25 -5.14
CA GLN A 20 4.20 -15.47 -6.21
C GLN A 20 4.53 -14.12 -5.59
N ALA A 21 5.82 -13.80 -5.44
CA ALA A 21 6.25 -12.51 -4.96
C ALA A 21 5.54 -11.46 -5.81
N GLN A 22 4.68 -10.67 -5.16
CA GLN A 22 3.91 -9.59 -5.76
C GLN A 22 4.92 -8.57 -6.31
N THR A 23 5.35 -8.75 -7.55
CA THR A 23 6.44 -7.96 -8.13
C THR A 23 5.84 -6.81 -8.93
N PHE A 24 6.27 -5.60 -8.61
CA PHE A 24 6.04 -4.43 -9.44
C PHE A 24 6.92 -4.52 -10.68
N LYS A 25 6.36 -4.18 -11.84
CA LYS A 25 7.07 -4.14 -13.12
C LYS A 25 7.24 -2.69 -13.55
N LEU A 26 8.45 -2.30 -13.91
CA LEU A 26 8.71 -1.00 -14.53
C LEU A 26 7.96 -0.95 -15.87
N ILE A 27 7.15 0.10 -16.06
CA ILE A 27 6.33 0.29 -17.26
C ILE A 27 6.71 1.55 -18.05
N GLY A 28 7.56 2.41 -17.49
CA GLY A 28 8.02 3.63 -18.15
C GLY A 28 8.49 4.66 -17.14
N VAL A 29 8.47 5.92 -17.59
CA VAL A 29 8.81 7.10 -16.78
C VAL A 29 7.68 8.12 -16.87
N GLY A 30 7.50 8.93 -15.82
CA GLY A 30 6.54 10.02 -15.80
C GLY A 30 6.87 11.10 -16.82
N GLN A 31 5.85 11.75 -17.37
CA GLN A 31 6.06 12.77 -18.40
C GLN A 31 6.53 14.11 -17.81
N ASP A 32 6.13 14.41 -16.59
CA ASP A 32 6.39 15.71 -15.97
C ASP A 32 7.73 15.74 -15.21
N TYR A 33 8.12 14.62 -14.58
CA TYR A 33 9.30 14.55 -13.72
C TYR A 33 10.24 13.39 -14.05
N GLU A 34 9.98 12.60 -15.10
CA GLU A 34 10.78 11.43 -15.50
C GLU A 34 10.93 10.36 -14.40
N GLU A 35 10.01 10.32 -13.43
CA GLU A 35 10.04 9.35 -12.34
C GLU A 35 9.74 7.93 -12.82
N PRO A 36 10.43 6.89 -12.33
CA PRO A 36 10.11 5.52 -12.68
C PRO A 36 8.67 5.16 -12.30
N LEU A 37 7.90 4.67 -13.28
CA LEU A 37 6.53 4.23 -13.11
C LEU A 37 6.44 2.71 -13.10
N TYR A 38 5.75 2.16 -12.11
CA TYR A 38 5.60 0.73 -11.93
C TYR A 38 4.14 0.32 -11.91
N SER A 39 3.85 -0.82 -12.54
CA SER A 39 2.56 -1.50 -12.46
C SER A 39 2.66 -2.74 -11.59
N GLY A 40 1.71 -2.92 -10.68
CA GLY A 40 1.69 -4.03 -9.74
C GLY A 40 0.72 -3.78 -8.60
N GLU A 41 0.60 -4.76 -7.72
CA GLU A 41 -0.20 -4.67 -6.50
C GLU A 41 0.57 -5.27 -5.35
N ALA A 42 0.46 -4.71 -4.15
CA ALA A 42 1.08 -5.25 -2.95
C ALA A 42 0.16 -5.10 -1.74
N ILE A 43 0.28 -6.04 -0.79
CA ILE A 43 -0.33 -5.93 0.53
C ILE A 43 0.74 -5.49 1.53
N LEU A 44 0.47 -4.41 2.25
CA LEU A 44 1.43 -3.76 3.16
C LEU A 44 0.79 -3.53 4.53
N ILE A 45 1.61 -3.51 5.57
CA ILE A 45 1.16 -3.20 6.95
C ILE A 45 2.02 -2.07 7.49
N GLY A 46 1.37 -1.06 8.04
CA GLY A 46 2.03 0.15 8.48
C GLY A 46 1.05 1.16 9.08
N GLN A 47 1.53 2.39 9.17
CA GLN A 47 0.81 3.51 9.75
C GLN A 47 0.34 4.44 8.64
N TYR A 48 -0.97 4.73 8.61
CA TYR A 48 -1.50 5.82 7.81
C TYR A 48 -1.41 7.13 8.61
N SER A 49 -1.24 8.25 7.91
CA SER A 49 -1.23 9.57 8.49
C SER A 49 -1.92 10.59 7.57
N ARG A 50 -2.52 11.61 8.20
CA ARG A 50 -3.06 12.78 7.52
C ARG A 50 -2.95 14.00 8.43
N ASN A 51 -2.36 15.08 7.92
CA ASN A 51 -2.48 16.41 8.52
C ASN A 51 -3.66 17.15 7.84
N TYR A 52 -4.49 17.85 8.62
CA TYR A 52 -5.57 18.71 8.11
C TYR A 52 -5.14 20.16 7.91
N GLU A 53 -3.84 20.38 7.68
CA GLU A 53 -3.34 21.59 7.08
C GLU A 53 -3.64 21.62 5.58
N ASP A 54 -3.79 22.82 5.02
CA ASP A 54 -3.95 23.00 3.59
C ASP A 54 -2.56 22.94 2.93
N TYR A 55 -2.16 21.76 2.46
CA TYR A 55 -0.89 21.57 1.75
C TYR A 55 -1.04 20.61 0.57
N THR A 56 -0.12 20.73 -0.38
CA THR A 56 -0.08 19.92 -1.59
C THR A 56 1.25 19.20 -1.67
N VAL A 57 1.22 17.87 -1.83
CA VAL A 57 2.43 17.08 -2.12
C VAL A 57 2.28 16.52 -3.52
N MET A 58 3.17 16.93 -4.44
CA MET A 58 3.20 16.41 -5.81
C MET A 58 1.82 16.47 -6.51
N GLY A 59 1.14 17.60 -6.38
CA GLY A 59 -0.21 17.81 -6.95
C GLY A 59 -1.35 17.13 -6.21
N ILE A 60 -1.10 16.45 -5.09
CA ILE A 60 -2.12 15.85 -4.23
C ILE A 60 -2.46 16.83 -3.10
N GLU A 61 -3.64 17.42 -3.17
CA GLU A 61 -4.18 18.23 -2.08
C GLU A 61 -4.52 17.37 -0.86
N ASN A 62 -4.07 17.81 0.31
CA ASN A 62 -4.36 17.18 1.61
C ASN A 62 -4.11 15.67 1.56
N PRO A 63 -2.87 15.24 1.27
CA PRO A 63 -2.57 13.85 1.01
C PRO A 63 -2.74 12.99 2.26
N VAL A 64 -3.30 11.80 2.08
CA VAL A 64 -3.13 10.71 3.03
C VAL A 64 -1.85 9.98 2.68
N CYS A 65 -0.98 9.82 3.67
CA CYS A 65 0.30 9.14 3.51
C CYS A 65 0.36 7.87 4.36
N PHE A 66 1.34 7.04 4.06
CA PHE A 66 1.50 5.74 4.67
C PHE A 66 2.98 5.42 4.85
N ASN A 67 3.32 4.99 6.06
CA ASN A 67 4.66 4.59 6.44
C ASN A 67 4.65 3.10 6.78
N LEU A 68 5.52 2.33 6.15
CA LEU A 68 5.66 0.90 6.42
C LEU A 68 6.10 0.66 7.86
N SER A 69 5.55 -0.39 8.48
CA SER A 69 6.13 -0.89 9.73
C SER A 69 7.56 -1.41 9.48
N LEU A 70 8.46 -1.28 10.46
CA LEU A 70 9.86 -1.73 10.35
C LEU A 70 9.99 -3.19 9.88
N LYS A 71 9.05 -4.05 10.30
CA LYS A 71 8.99 -5.46 9.89
C LYS A 71 8.64 -5.61 8.41
N GLN A 72 7.71 -4.80 7.90
CA GLN A 72 7.29 -4.83 6.50
C GLN A 72 8.29 -4.16 5.57
N LEU A 73 9.05 -3.17 6.05
CA LEU A 73 10.04 -2.49 5.21
C LEU A 73 11.04 -3.45 4.55
N LYS A 74 11.50 -4.48 5.29
CA LYS A 74 12.43 -5.49 4.74
C LYS A 74 11.78 -6.49 3.80
N ALA A 75 10.46 -6.67 3.89
CA ALA A 75 9.70 -7.66 3.13
C ALA A 75 8.87 -7.06 1.98
N ALA A 76 8.82 -5.72 1.90
CA ALA A 76 8.08 -5.01 0.87
C ALA A 76 8.68 -5.34 -0.51
N PRO A 77 7.82 -5.57 -1.52
CA PRO A 77 8.32 -5.81 -2.86
C PRO A 77 8.97 -4.54 -3.40
N SER A 78 10.13 -4.67 -4.04
CA SER A 78 10.72 -3.56 -4.80
C SER A 78 9.73 -3.09 -5.88
N PRO A 79 9.53 -1.76 -6.05
CA PRO A 79 10.30 -0.65 -5.50
C PRO A 79 9.62 0.06 -4.33
N VAL A 80 8.70 -0.59 -3.61
CA VAL A 80 7.93 0.09 -2.55
C VAL A 80 8.87 0.64 -1.48
N SER A 81 8.81 1.95 -1.28
CA SER A 81 9.59 2.66 -0.27
C SER A 81 8.93 2.64 1.10
N ALA A 82 9.67 3.13 2.11
CA ALA A 82 9.16 3.22 3.47
C ALA A 82 7.95 4.15 3.59
N ASN A 83 7.93 5.26 2.86
CA ASN A 83 6.97 6.36 3.05
C ASN A 83 6.43 6.80 1.67
N PHE A 84 5.12 6.81 1.51
CA PHE A 84 4.45 7.21 0.27
C PHE A 84 3.08 7.83 0.55
N CYS A 85 2.53 8.55 -0.43
CA CYS A 85 1.18 9.12 -0.35
C CYS A 85 0.24 8.56 -1.42
N PHE A 86 -1.06 8.63 -1.16
CA PHE A 86 -2.08 8.11 -2.05
C PHE A 86 -2.55 9.15 -3.05
N LYS A 87 -2.37 8.86 -4.35
CA LYS A 87 -2.88 9.69 -5.46
C LYS A 87 -4.40 9.87 -5.40
N ASN A 88 -5.10 8.84 -4.93
CA ASN A 88 -6.54 8.87 -4.69
C ASN A 88 -6.87 9.29 -3.25
N SER A 89 -6.25 10.36 -2.73
CA SER A 89 -6.36 10.82 -1.33
C SER A 89 -7.82 10.91 -0.82
N ARG A 90 -8.73 11.45 -1.65
CA ARG A 90 -10.17 11.51 -1.31
C ARG A 90 -10.79 10.15 -1.04
N GLU A 91 -10.43 9.14 -1.81
CA GLU A 91 -10.91 7.77 -1.61
C GLU A 91 -10.18 7.11 -0.44
N ALA A 92 -8.89 7.41 -0.28
CA ALA A 92 -8.11 6.94 0.85
C ALA A 92 -8.69 7.39 2.20
N HIS A 93 -9.24 8.61 2.30
CA HIS A 93 -9.97 9.05 3.49
C HIS A 93 -11.10 8.11 3.88
N LYS A 94 -11.90 7.70 2.90
CA LYS A 94 -13.05 6.83 3.15
C LYS A 94 -12.59 5.43 3.55
N ILE A 95 -11.65 4.86 2.80
CA ILE A 95 -11.13 3.50 3.03
C ILE A 95 -10.48 3.38 4.43
N LEU A 96 -9.79 4.43 4.89
CA LEU A 96 -9.09 4.45 6.18
C LEU A 96 -9.93 5.02 7.32
N ASN A 97 -11.23 5.28 7.10
CA ASN A 97 -12.14 5.84 8.10
C ASN A 97 -11.62 7.14 8.74
N LEU A 98 -10.90 7.96 7.97
CA LEU A 98 -10.47 9.29 8.40
C LEU A 98 -11.67 10.24 8.37
N PRO A 99 -11.80 11.16 9.35
CA PRO A 99 -12.89 12.13 9.33
C PRO A 99 -12.84 12.99 8.06
N ILE A 100 -14.01 13.34 7.52
CA ILE A 100 -14.04 14.24 6.35
C ILE A 100 -13.53 15.63 6.75
N ASN A 101 -13.98 16.09 7.93
CA ASN A 101 -13.61 17.36 8.55
C ASN A 101 -12.80 17.07 9.82
N GLY A 102 -11.49 17.19 9.74
CA GLY A 102 -10.60 17.15 10.89
C GLY A 102 -10.29 18.55 11.39
N LYS A 103 -9.74 18.64 12.60
CA LYS A 103 -9.28 19.91 13.16
C LYS A 103 -7.98 20.31 12.44
N LYS A 104 -7.95 21.53 11.90
CA LYS A 104 -6.74 22.12 11.29
C LYS A 104 -5.58 22.14 12.29
N GLY A 105 -4.37 21.89 11.82
CA GLY A 105 -3.17 21.80 12.68
C GLY A 105 -3.11 20.53 13.55
N CYS A 106 -3.92 19.51 13.22
CA CYS A 106 -3.86 18.22 13.90
C CYS A 106 -3.48 17.11 12.94
N LEU A 107 -2.62 16.23 13.44
CA LEU A 107 -2.18 15.01 12.81
C LEU A 107 -3.06 13.83 13.27
N TYR A 108 -3.58 13.09 12.30
CA TYR A 108 -4.42 11.90 12.51
C TYR A 108 -3.65 10.68 12.03
N GLU A 109 -3.39 9.74 12.93
CA GLU A 109 -2.56 8.56 12.66
C GLU A 109 -3.20 7.28 13.16
N GLY A 110 -3.06 6.21 12.40
CA GLY A 110 -3.46 4.88 12.83
C GLY A 110 -2.74 3.82 12.03
N ASN A 111 -2.96 2.56 12.38
CA ASN A 111 -2.40 1.42 11.67
C ASN A 111 -3.42 0.84 10.72
N ALA A 112 -2.97 0.30 9.60
CA ALA A 112 -3.79 -0.47 8.69
C ALA A 112 -2.97 -1.51 7.94
N LYS A 113 -3.67 -2.54 7.46
CA LYS A 113 -3.20 -3.41 6.39
C LYS A 113 -3.85 -2.94 5.10
N ILE A 114 -3.05 -2.54 4.12
CA ILE A 114 -3.53 -1.93 2.89
C ILE A 114 -3.18 -2.79 1.68
N LYS A 115 -4.02 -2.73 0.65
CA LYS A 115 -3.68 -3.17 -0.70
C LYS A 115 -3.43 -1.92 -1.55
N ILE A 116 -2.25 -1.83 -2.13
CA ILE A 116 -1.88 -0.73 -3.04
C ILE A 116 -1.81 -1.22 -4.48
N LYS A 117 -1.89 -0.28 -5.42
CA LYS A 117 -1.73 -0.53 -6.85
C LYS A 117 -0.94 0.59 -7.52
N ASN A 118 -0.03 0.17 -8.41
CA ASN A 118 0.89 1.01 -9.16
C ASN A 118 1.79 1.86 -8.25
N PHE A 119 2.97 2.24 -8.72
CA PHE A 119 3.90 2.98 -7.87
C PHE A 119 4.71 3.96 -8.72
N SER A 120 4.82 5.21 -8.27
CA SER A 120 5.62 6.26 -8.91
C SER A 120 6.75 6.63 -7.94
N LEU A 121 7.99 6.39 -8.34
CA LEU A 121 9.17 6.42 -7.46
C LEU A 121 9.88 7.78 -7.50
N TYR A 122 9.23 8.84 -7.03
CA TYR A 122 9.82 10.19 -6.96
C TYR A 122 11.05 10.28 -6.06
N SER A 123 11.12 9.47 -5.01
CA SER A 123 12.26 9.41 -4.08
C SER A 123 13.57 9.00 -4.76
N SER A 124 13.50 8.39 -5.96
CA SER A 124 14.67 8.09 -6.78
C SER A 124 15.27 9.31 -7.49
N ILE A 125 14.48 10.37 -7.65
CA ILE A 125 14.93 11.66 -8.21
C ILE A 125 15.41 12.57 -7.08
N ASP A 126 14.59 12.72 -6.05
CA ASP A 126 14.88 13.51 -4.86
C ASP A 126 14.45 12.72 -3.60
N PRO A 127 15.40 12.23 -2.77
CA PRO A 127 15.09 11.46 -1.57
C PRO A 127 14.25 12.20 -0.52
N SER A 128 14.13 13.52 -0.63
CA SER A 128 13.26 14.32 0.25
C SER A 128 11.78 14.29 -0.16
N VAL A 129 11.48 13.80 -1.38
CA VAL A 129 10.12 13.72 -1.93
C VAL A 129 9.51 12.36 -1.65
N LEU A 130 8.20 12.35 -1.39
CA LEU A 130 7.43 11.14 -1.13
C LEU A 130 6.99 10.47 -2.44
N ASP A 131 7.05 9.14 -2.44
CA ASP A 131 6.53 8.35 -3.56
C ASP A 131 5.01 8.34 -3.58
N ILE A 132 4.43 7.93 -4.71
CA ILE A 132 2.99 7.98 -4.93
C ILE A 132 2.44 6.64 -5.42
N THR A 133 1.31 6.23 -4.83
CA THR A 133 0.60 5.00 -5.21
C THR A 133 -0.93 5.20 -5.14
N TYR A 134 -1.70 4.19 -5.53
CA TYR A 134 -3.15 4.15 -5.32
C TYR A 134 -3.51 3.19 -4.20
N LEU A 135 -4.37 3.64 -3.26
CA LEU A 135 -4.99 2.75 -2.29
C LEU A 135 -6.16 2.01 -2.94
N VAL A 136 -6.15 0.67 -2.90
CA VAL A 136 -7.22 -0.19 -3.45
C VAL A 136 -8.20 -0.58 -2.34
N SER A 137 -7.69 -1.02 -1.20
CA SER A 137 -8.51 -1.43 -0.06
C SER A 137 -7.69 -1.41 1.24
N ALA A 138 -8.38 -1.46 2.38
CA ALA A 138 -7.75 -1.60 3.68
C ALA A 138 -8.54 -2.56 4.59
N SER A 139 -7.82 -3.20 5.50
CA SER A 139 -8.33 -4.03 6.58
C SER A 139 -7.54 -3.75 7.86
N GLU A 140 -8.03 -4.22 9.01
CA GLU A 140 -7.35 -4.03 10.30
C GLU A 140 -7.06 -2.54 10.60
N VAL A 141 -7.96 -1.66 10.15
CA VAL A 141 -7.82 -0.20 10.29
C VAL A 141 -8.08 0.18 11.75
N SER A 142 -7.06 0.67 12.44
CA SER A 142 -7.23 1.16 13.81
C SER A 142 -7.94 2.51 13.81
N LYS A 143 -8.62 2.83 14.92
CA LYS A 143 -9.12 4.19 15.16
C LYS A 143 -7.94 5.18 15.15
N PRO A 144 -8.05 6.34 14.51
CA PRO A 144 -6.96 7.30 14.49
C PRO A 144 -6.73 7.91 15.88
N LYS A 145 -5.47 7.95 16.28
CA LYS A 145 -4.97 8.84 17.34
C LYS A 145 -4.85 10.24 16.76
N ILE A 146 -5.26 11.24 17.53
CA ILE A 146 -5.24 12.63 17.13
C ILE A 146 -4.20 13.35 18.00
N THR A 147 -3.24 13.99 17.35
CA THR A 147 -2.26 14.87 18.00
C THR A 147 -2.45 16.26 17.43
N CYS A 148 -2.59 17.27 18.28
CA CYS A 148 -2.72 18.66 17.86
C CYS A 148 -1.60 19.44 18.53
N ASP A 149 -0.89 20.26 17.74
CA ASP A 149 0.09 21.20 18.25
C ASP A 149 -0.58 22.50 18.75
#